data_AF-A0AAP2G2A9-F1
#
_entry.id   AF-A0AAP2G2A9-F1
#
_cell.length_a   1.000
_cell.length_b   1.000
_cell.length_c   1.000
_cell.angle_alpha   90.00
_cell.angle_beta   90.00
_cell.angle_gamma   90.00
#
_symmetry.space_group_name_H-M   'P 1'
#
loop_
_entity.id
_entity.type
_entity.pdbx_description
1 polymer ?
#
loop_
_entity_poly.entity_id
_entity_poly.type
_entity_poly.pdbx_seq_one_letter_code
_entity_poly.pdbx_strand_id
1 'polypeptide(L)'
;MSFTVINQFEINTQNPHSSQAVKEKIDSFKNFSSGWHFGEGEIFDEDILRQAKDLISFFNQNYFVRFDTFPGLNGEVMVTTYPKDNYFEVIIESDGSFQLVIENSDEEEIYSNEFDNLGELKHIILQESRKLLWSGSESFPNTTMIELKDVLPVSPSKIQVGMGEYLYIANSVDWKHLVETASTLKPTIGKSLQILSCSGV
;
A
#
# COMPACT_ATOMS: atom_id res chain seq x y z
N MET A 1 -10.22 43.45 -13.76
CA MET A 1 -10.27 42.04 -13.34
C MET A 1 -9.14 41.84 -12.36
N SER A 2 -9.43 41.48 -11.11
CA SER A 2 -8.44 41.34 -10.03
C SER A 2 -8.13 39.86 -9.87
N PHE A 3 -6.88 39.46 -10.10
CA PHE A 3 -6.42 38.10 -9.83
C PHE A 3 -6.00 38.02 -8.37
N THR A 4 -6.77 37.33 -7.55
CA THR A 4 -6.36 36.99 -6.18
C THR A 4 -5.31 35.89 -6.28
N VAL A 5 -4.06 36.24 -6.01
CA VAL A 5 -2.98 35.26 -5.83
C VAL A 5 -3.26 34.53 -4.53
N ILE A 6 -3.66 33.25 -4.63
CA ILE A 6 -3.86 32.39 -3.48
C ILE A 6 -2.48 32.09 -2.90
N ASN A 7 -2.29 32.46 -1.64
CA ASN A 7 -1.06 32.29 -0.88
C ASN A 7 -0.69 30.79 -0.86
N GLN A 8 0.44 30.43 -1.46
CA GLN A 8 0.99 29.08 -1.38
C GLN A 8 1.31 28.78 0.09
N PHE A 9 0.62 27.79 0.66
CA PHE A 9 0.88 27.28 1.99
C PHE A 9 2.35 26.86 2.12
N GLU A 10 3.08 27.44 3.07
CA GLU A 10 4.36 26.91 3.54
C GLU A 10 4.11 25.58 4.27
N ILE A 11 4.18 24.47 3.53
CA ILE A 11 4.08 23.13 4.10
C ILE A 11 5.40 22.85 4.83
N ASN A 12 5.31 22.66 6.14
CA ASN A 12 6.41 22.32 7.04
C ASN A 12 7.15 21.07 6.52
N THR A 13 8.46 21.19 6.26
CA THR A 13 9.33 20.23 5.55
C THR A 13 9.65 18.96 6.37
N GLN A 14 8.64 18.32 6.95
CA GLN A 14 8.72 16.96 7.46
C GLN A 14 8.36 16.04 6.29
N ASN A 15 9.27 15.13 5.91
CA ASN A 15 9.15 14.12 4.83
C ASN A 15 7.89 14.28 3.93
N PRO A 16 8.02 14.80 2.70
CA PRO A 16 6.87 15.08 1.82
C PRO A 16 6.03 13.84 1.50
N HIS A 17 6.53 12.64 1.82
CA HIS A 17 5.85 11.36 1.67
C HIS A 17 5.22 10.83 2.97
N SER A 18 5.15 11.64 4.03
CA SER A 18 4.43 11.23 5.24
C SER A 18 2.94 11.07 4.93
N SER A 19 2.30 10.06 5.53
CA SER A 19 0.86 9.82 5.36
C SER A 19 0.02 11.04 5.73
N GLN A 20 0.49 11.86 6.68
CA GLN A 20 -0.17 13.11 7.06
C GLN A 20 -0.05 14.18 5.98
N ALA A 21 1.15 14.42 5.43
CA ALA A 21 1.35 15.41 4.37
C ALA A 21 0.54 15.07 3.11
N VAL A 22 0.44 13.80 2.74
CA VAL A 22 -0.36 13.38 1.58
C VAL A 22 -1.85 13.54 1.85
N LYS A 23 -2.33 13.28 3.07
CA LYS A 23 -3.73 13.58 3.45
C LYS A 23 -4.05 15.07 3.40
N GLU A 24 -3.12 15.92 3.84
CA GLU A 24 -3.26 17.38 3.75
C GLU A 24 -3.28 17.85 2.28
N LYS A 25 -2.49 17.20 1.41
CA LYS A 25 -2.55 17.41 -0.04
C LYS A 25 -3.93 17.04 -0.59
N ILE A 26 -4.50 15.90 -0.21
CA ILE A 26 -5.89 15.53 -0.58
C ILE A 26 -6.89 16.57 -0.07
N ASP A 27 -6.78 17.01 1.19
CA ASP A 27 -7.67 18.03 1.76
C ASP A 27 -7.55 19.38 1.02
N SER A 28 -6.44 19.65 0.35
CA SER A 28 -6.28 20.85 -0.48
C SER A 28 -7.10 20.80 -1.77
N PHE A 29 -7.51 19.61 -2.23
CA PHE A 29 -8.27 19.42 -3.47
C PHE A 29 -9.67 20.03 -3.40
N LYS A 30 -10.26 20.17 -2.21
CA LYS A 30 -11.53 20.88 -2.01
C LYS A 30 -11.50 22.37 -2.39
N ASN A 31 -10.31 22.95 -2.51
CA ASN A 31 -10.15 24.37 -2.84
C ASN A 31 -10.13 24.63 -4.35
N PHE A 32 -10.16 23.58 -5.18
CA PHE A 32 -10.22 23.75 -6.62
C PHE A 32 -11.60 24.24 -7.03
N SER A 33 -11.63 25.24 -7.90
CA SER A 33 -12.85 25.70 -8.54
C SER A 33 -13.10 24.94 -9.84
N SER A 34 -14.36 24.90 -10.30
CA SER A 34 -14.66 24.44 -11.67
C SER A 34 -13.81 25.19 -12.71
N GLY A 35 -13.29 24.46 -13.69
CA GLY A 35 -12.41 24.94 -14.75
C GLY A 35 -10.94 25.11 -14.35
N TRP A 36 -10.48 24.54 -13.23
CA TRP A 36 -9.12 24.75 -12.73
C TRP A 36 -8.00 24.27 -13.67
N HIS A 37 -8.28 23.29 -14.53
CA HIS A 37 -7.37 22.77 -15.54
C HIS A 37 -7.84 23.17 -16.93
N PHE A 38 -7.29 24.27 -17.48
CA PHE A 38 -7.63 24.81 -18.81
C PHE A 38 -9.14 25.00 -19.09
N GLY A 39 -9.95 25.19 -18.05
CA GLY A 39 -11.41 25.33 -18.19
C GLY A 39 -12.21 24.02 -18.12
N GLU A 40 -11.56 22.86 -17.95
CA GLU A 40 -12.21 21.55 -17.98
C GLU A 40 -12.35 20.91 -16.59
N GLY A 41 -11.42 21.19 -15.65
CA GLY A 41 -11.37 20.49 -14.36
C GLY A 41 -12.63 20.67 -13.49
N GLU A 42 -13.16 19.56 -12.96
CA GLU A 42 -14.31 19.54 -12.07
C GLU A 42 -13.93 19.68 -10.59
N ILE A 43 -14.95 19.91 -9.76
CA ILE A 43 -14.81 19.93 -8.29
C ILE A 43 -14.84 18.51 -7.76
N PHE A 44 -14.16 18.27 -6.63
CA PHE A 44 -14.08 16.95 -6.00
C PHE A 44 -15.21 16.77 -4.99
N ASP A 45 -15.86 15.61 -5.03
CA ASP A 45 -16.84 15.23 -4.02
C ASP A 45 -16.14 14.82 -2.71
N GLU A 46 -16.73 15.19 -1.57
CA GLU A 46 -16.18 14.91 -0.24
C GLU A 46 -16.04 13.40 0.04
N ASP A 47 -16.92 12.56 -0.51
CA ASP A 47 -16.82 11.11 -0.38
C ASP A 47 -15.61 10.56 -1.15
N ILE A 48 -15.29 11.11 -2.32
CA ILE A 48 -14.09 10.73 -3.09
C ILE A 48 -12.82 11.11 -2.32
N LEU A 49 -12.76 12.34 -1.78
CA LEU A 49 -11.65 12.79 -0.94
C LEU A 49 -11.50 11.93 0.32
N ARG A 50 -12.62 11.52 0.95
CA ARG A 50 -12.61 10.62 2.10
C ARG A 50 -12.04 9.24 1.73
N GLN A 51 -12.48 8.66 0.61
CA GLN A 51 -12.00 7.36 0.14
C GLN A 51 -10.50 7.40 -0.18
N ALA A 52 -9.99 8.47 -0.80
CA ALA A 52 -8.57 8.67 -1.04
C ALA A 52 -7.76 8.65 0.27
N LYS A 53 -8.24 9.35 1.32
CA LYS A 53 -7.60 9.36 2.65
C LYS A 53 -7.66 7.99 3.34
N ASP A 54 -8.74 7.24 3.14
CA ASP A 54 -8.87 5.86 3.64
C ASP A 54 -7.86 4.94 2.96
N LEU A 55 -7.56 5.16 1.67
CA LEU A 55 -6.56 4.41 0.93
C LEU A 55 -5.12 4.74 1.40
N ILE A 56 -4.79 6.02 1.62
CA ILE A 56 -3.51 6.42 2.23
C ILE A 56 -3.32 5.78 3.61
N SER A 57 -4.38 5.75 4.43
CA SER A 57 -4.34 5.10 5.74
C SER A 57 -4.06 3.60 5.61
N PHE A 58 -4.69 2.95 4.64
CA PHE A 58 -4.47 1.54 4.33
C PHE A 58 -3.03 1.27 3.87
N PHE A 59 -2.47 2.08 2.96
CA PHE A 59 -1.07 1.97 2.53
C PHE A 59 -0.10 2.10 3.71
N ASN A 60 -0.31 3.09 4.56
CA ASN A 60 0.51 3.29 5.75
C ASN A 60 0.40 2.10 6.73
N GLN A 61 -0.77 1.53 6.92
CA GLN A 61 -0.98 0.35 7.79
C GLN A 61 -0.35 -0.94 7.23
N ASN A 62 -0.15 -1.01 5.92
CA ASN A 62 0.42 -2.18 5.23
C ASN A 62 1.87 -1.94 4.78
N TYR A 63 2.57 -0.99 5.42
CA TYR A 63 4.00 -0.72 5.24
C TYR A 63 4.41 -0.28 3.82
N PHE A 64 3.49 0.30 3.05
CA PHE A 64 3.86 1.03 1.84
C PHE A 64 4.54 2.33 2.25
N VAL A 65 5.76 2.56 1.77
CA VAL A 65 6.63 3.66 2.25
C VAL A 65 6.63 4.88 1.34
N ARG A 66 6.17 4.72 0.09
CA ARG A 66 6.17 5.77 -0.92
C ARG A 66 4.80 5.79 -1.58
N PHE A 67 4.09 6.89 -1.40
CA PHE A 67 2.82 7.15 -2.06
C PHE A 67 2.67 8.65 -2.31
N ASP A 68 1.88 8.99 -3.32
CA ASP A 68 1.52 10.36 -3.66
C ASP A 68 0.05 10.39 -4.12
N THR A 69 -0.48 11.59 -4.34
CA THR A 69 -1.81 11.79 -4.89
C THR A 69 -1.83 12.89 -5.94
N PHE A 70 -2.72 12.77 -6.91
CA PHE A 70 -2.90 13.77 -7.96
C PHE A 70 -4.39 14.01 -8.19
N PRO A 71 -4.79 15.28 -8.43
CA PRO A 71 -6.14 15.58 -8.89
C PRO A 71 -6.28 15.18 -10.36
N GLY A 72 -7.32 14.44 -10.71
CA GLY A 72 -7.69 14.23 -12.11
C GLY A 72 -8.82 15.17 -12.55
N LEU A 73 -9.16 15.12 -13.83
CA LEU A 73 -9.94 16.19 -14.47
C LEU A 73 -11.41 16.14 -14.10
N ASN A 74 -11.99 14.94 -14.02
CA ASN A 74 -13.44 14.76 -13.86
C ASN A 74 -13.86 14.62 -12.39
N GLY A 75 -13.14 15.27 -11.48
CA GLY A 75 -13.36 15.11 -10.03
C GLY A 75 -12.80 13.81 -9.45
N GLU A 76 -12.04 13.06 -10.26
CA GLU A 76 -11.35 11.83 -9.86
C GLU A 76 -10.10 12.11 -9.03
N VAL A 77 -9.73 11.19 -8.15
CA VAL A 77 -8.48 11.30 -7.37
C VAL A 77 -7.59 10.11 -7.67
N MET A 78 -6.39 10.39 -8.17
CA MET A 78 -5.34 9.39 -8.35
C MET A 78 -4.53 9.26 -7.07
N VAL A 79 -4.31 8.03 -6.62
CA VAL A 79 -3.45 7.69 -5.49
C VAL A 79 -2.43 6.65 -5.95
N THR A 80 -1.16 6.98 -5.83
CA THR A 80 -0.08 6.15 -6.34
C THR A 80 0.76 5.58 -5.22
N THR A 81 1.31 4.38 -5.39
CA THR A 81 2.33 3.81 -4.49
C THR A 81 3.36 2.99 -5.25
N TYR A 82 4.54 2.84 -4.66
CA TYR A 82 5.73 2.30 -5.34
C TYR A 82 6.33 1.12 -4.54
N PRO A 83 5.71 -0.06 -4.54
CA PRO A 83 6.29 -1.23 -3.89
C PRO A 83 7.46 -1.81 -4.71
N LYS A 84 8.68 -1.69 -4.18
CA LYS A 84 9.94 -2.03 -4.88
C LYS A 84 10.07 -1.22 -6.19
N ASP A 85 10.15 -1.91 -7.32
CA ASP A 85 10.33 -1.35 -8.66
C ASP A 85 9.02 -1.29 -9.46
N ASN A 86 7.88 -1.53 -8.79
CA ASN A 86 6.56 -1.51 -9.42
C ASN A 86 5.83 -0.22 -9.09
N TYR A 87 4.92 0.16 -9.99
CA TYR A 87 4.05 1.31 -9.88
C TYR A 87 2.61 0.82 -9.72
N PHE A 88 1.94 1.27 -8.66
CA PHE A 88 0.53 0.98 -8.41
C PHE A 88 -0.19 2.32 -8.46
N GLU A 89 -1.17 2.45 -9.33
CA GLU A 89 -2.03 3.62 -9.43
C GLU A 89 -3.47 3.20 -9.17
N VAL A 90 -4.11 3.87 -8.22
CA VAL A 90 -5.54 3.74 -7.97
C VAL A 90 -6.20 5.04 -8.40
N ILE A 91 -7.10 4.95 -9.37
CA ILE A 91 -7.98 6.05 -9.77
C ILE A 91 -9.29 5.86 -9.02
N ILE A 92 -9.70 6.87 -8.27
CA ILE A 92 -11.01 6.92 -7.61
C ILE A 92 -11.89 7.83 -8.47
N GLU A 93 -12.79 7.22 -9.22
CA GLU A 93 -13.66 7.89 -10.19
C GLU A 93 -14.71 8.76 -9.48
N SER A 94 -15.28 9.74 -10.18
CA SER A 94 -16.28 10.64 -9.59
C SER A 94 -17.63 9.96 -9.27
N ASP A 95 -17.88 8.78 -9.82
CA ASP A 95 -19.02 7.93 -9.45
C ASP A 95 -18.75 7.03 -8.23
N GLY A 96 -17.53 7.07 -7.69
CA GLY A 96 -17.09 6.27 -6.54
C GLY A 96 -16.60 4.86 -6.87
N SER A 97 -16.52 4.50 -8.16
CA SER A 97 -15.81 3.30 -8.59
C SER A 97 -14.29 3.50 -8.52
N PHE A 98 -13.56 2.40 -8.63
CA PHE A 98 -12.10 2.40 -8.54
C PHE A 98 -11.50 1.69 -9.73
N GLN A 99 -10.44 2.24 -10.31
CA GLN A 99 -9.56 1.53 -11.24
C GLN A 99 -8.20 1.29 -10.58
N LEU A 100 -7.65 0.09 -10.74
CA LEU A 100 -6.28 -0.23 -10.30
C LEU A 100 -5.42 -0.53 -11.52
N VAL A 101 -4.37 0.25 -11.72
CA VAL A 101 -3.32 0.01 -12.71
C VAL A 101 -2.05 -0.43 -11.99
N ILE A 102 -1.42 -1.50 -12.49
CA ILE A 102 -0.13 -1.97 -11.99
C ILE A 102 0.85 -2.07 -13.16
N GLU A 103 1.97 -1.38 -13.03
CA GLU A 103 3.06 -1.40 -14.00
C GLU A 103 4.36 -1.87 -13.32
N ASN A 104 5.21 -2.53 -14.09
CA ASN A 104 6.58 -2.87 -13.67
C ASN A 104 7.56 -2.01 -14.48
N SER A 105 8.79 -1.83 -13.99
CA SER A 105 9.82 -1.04 -14.67
C SER A 105 10.10 -1.48 -16.12
N ASP A 106 9.78 -2.74 -16.44
CA ASP A 106 10.14 -3.39 -17.70
C ASP A 106 8.95 -3.57 -18.67
N GLU A 107 7.70 -3.32 -18.23
CA GLU A 107 6.48 -3.56 -19.01
C GLU A 107 5.48 -2.39 -18.86
N GLU A 108 4.76 -2.04 -19.93
CA GLU A 108 3.83 -0.90 -19.93
C GLU A 108 2.58 -1.10 -19.06
N GLU A 109 2.10 -2.34 -18.85
CA GLU A 109 0.93 -2.62 -18.01
C GLU A 109 0.81 -4.11 -17.67
N ILE A 110 0.78 -4.47 -16.38
CA ILE A 110 0.63 -5.86 -15.93
C ILE A 110 -0.84 -6.19 -15.59
N TYR A 111 -1.60 -5.21 -15.11
CA TYR A 111 -2.95 -5.42 -14.61
C TYR A 111 -3.75 -4.12 -14.60
N SER A 112 -4.99 -4.18 -15.14
CA SER A 112 -6.00 -3.14 -15.01
C SER A 112 -7.37 -3.75 -14.82
N ASN A 113 -8.07 -3.34 -13.77
CA ASN A 113 -9.43 -3.77 -13.45
C ASN A 113 -10.18 -2.66 -12.71
N GLU A 114 -11.51 -2.69 -12.87
CA GLU A 114 -12.47 -1.81 -12.19
C GLU A 114 -13.10 -2.51 -10.98
N PHE A 115 -13.42 -1.74 -9.94
CA PHE A 115 -14.01 -2.22 -8.70
C PHE A 115 -15.08 -1.25 -8.20
N ASP A 116 -16.21 -1.78 -7.71
CA ASP A 116 -17.25 -0.99 -7.03
C ASP A 116 -17.05 -0.93 -5.51
N ASN A 117 -16.06 -1.67 -4.99
CA ASN A 117 -15.88 -1.89 -3.56
C ASN A 117 -14.44 -1.69 -3.11
N LEU A 118 -14.23 -0.71 -2.23
CA LEU A 118 -12.90 -0.42 -1.66
C LEU A 118 -12.28 -1.60 -0.89
N GLY A 119 -13.10 -2.48 -0.30
CA GLY A 119 -12.62 -3.67 0.40
C GLY A 119 -12.03 -4.71 -0.55
N GLU A 120 -12.70 -4.93 -1.69
CA GLU A 120 -12.21 -5.81 -2.75
C GLU A 120 -10.93 -5.27 -3.37
N LEU A 121 -10.89 -3.98 -3.71
CA LEU A 121 -9.69 -3.31 -4.21
C LEU A 121 -8.50 -3.52 -3.26
N LYS A 122 -8.69 -3.26 -1.95
CA LYS A 122 -7.64 -3.45 -0.93
C LYS A 122 -7.15 -4.89 -0.87
N HIS A 123 -8.06 -5.86 -1.04
CA HIS A 123 -7.69 -7.28 -1.08
C HIS A 123 -6.76 -7.58 -2.27
N ILE A 124 -7.12 -7.10 -3.47
CA ILE A 124 -6.31 -7.28 -4.68
C ILE A 124 -4.94 -6.60 -4.54
N ILE A 125 -4.87 -5.36 -4.03
CA ILE A 125 -3.59 -4.68 -3.80
C ILE A 125 -2.67 -5.50 -2.89
N LEU A 126 -3.19 -6.09 -1.81
CA LEU A 126 -2.38 -6.96 -0.95
C LEU A 126 -1.96 -8.26 -1.64
N GLN A 127 -2.83 -8.81 -2.49
CA GLN A 127 -2.51 -10.02 -3.24
C GLN A 127 -1.39 -9.76 -4.26
N GLU A 128 -1.51 -8.71 -5.07
CA GLU A 128 -0.53 -8.36 -6.10
C GLU A 128 0.80 -7.92 -5.47
N SER A 129 0.77 -7.07 -4.45
CA SER A 129 1.99 -6.70 -3.72
C SER A 129 2.72 -7.92 -3.16
N ARG A 130 2.01 -8.91 -2.61
CA ARG A 130 2.64 -10.17 -2.17
C ARG A 130 3.28 -10.91 -3.34
N LYS A 131 2.57 -11.10 -4.45
CA LYS A 131 3.13 -11.80 -5.62
C LYS A 131 4.45 -11.17 -6.06
N LEU A 132 4.52 -9.84 -6.13
CA LEU A 132 5.73 -9.08 -6.52
C LEU A 132 6.84 -9.11 -5.46
N LEU A 133 6.47 -9.19 -4.17
CA LEU A 133 7.46 -9.32 -3.10
C LEU A 133 8.15 -10.68 -3.13
N TRP A 134 7.42 -11.76 -3.46
CA TRP A 134 7.89 -13.14 -3.43
C TRP A 134 8.39 -13.69 -4.78
N SER A 135 8.08 -13.06 -5.91
CA SER A 135 8.59 -13.46 -7.23
C SER A 135 10.09 -13.18 -7.43
N GLY A 136 10.70 -12.34 -6.58
CA GLY A 136 12.11 -11.94 -6.66
C GLY A 136 13.14 -12.99 -6.21
N SER A 137 12.84 -14.28 -6.33
CA SER A 137 13.80 -15.36 -6.07
C SER A 137 13.70 -16.43 -7.15
N GLU A 138 13.78 -16.02 -8.41
CA GLU A 138 14.54 -16.83 -9.35
C GLU A 138 15.99 -16.82 -8.85
N SER A 139 16.27 -17.65 -7.83
CA SER A 139 17.64 -18.08 -7.61
C SER A 139 18.00 -18.75 -8.92
N PHE A 140 18.76 -18.08 -9.77
CA PHE A 140 19.54 -18.80 -10.75
C PHE A 140 20.47 -19.63 -9.87
N PRO A 141 20.32 -20.97 -9.77
CA PRO A 141 21.50 -21.74 -9.49
C PRO A 141 22.39 -21.42 -10.69
N ASN A 142 23.28 -20.45 -10.52
CA ASN A 142 24.63 -20.63 -11.01
C ASN A 142 25.08 -21.90 -10.29
N THR A 143 24.67 -23.04 -10.86
CA THR A 143 25.41 -24.28 -10.81
C THR A 143 26.73 -23.86 -11.40
N THR A 144 27.62 -23.39 -10.53
CA THR A 144 29.03 -23.44 -10.76
C THR A 144 29.30 -24.93 -10.91
N MET A 145 29.09 -25.45 -12.14
CA MET A 145 29.74 -26.68 -12.54
C MET A 145 31.21 -26.35 -12.38
N ILE A 146 31.77 -26.75 -11.25
CA ILE A 146 33.19 -26.92 -11.11
C ILE A 146 33.53 -27.89 -12.23
N GLU A 147 34.03 -27.36 -13.33
CA GLU A 147 34.66 -28.17 -14.36
C GLU A 147 35.83 -28.84 -13.64
N LEU A 148 35.61 -30.09 -13.21
CA LEU A 148 36.61 -30.95 -12.61
C LEU A 148 37.63 -31.27 -13.70
N LYS A 149 38.55 -30.33 -13.95
CA LYS A 149 39.82 -30.62 -14.59
C LYS A 149 40.66 -31.38 -13.57
N ASP A 150 40.57 -32.72 -13.61
CA ASP A 150 41.51 -33.69 -13.06
C ASP A 150 42.44 -33.15 -11.97
N VAL A 151 41.88 -32.71 -10.84
CA VAL A 151 42.69 -32.29 -9.70
C VAL A 151 42.94 -33.54 -8.86
N LEU A 152 44.22 -33.88 -8.79
CA LEU A 152 44.84 -34.92 -7.98
C LEU A 152 44.20 -35.07 -6.58
N PRO A 153 44.20 -36.28 -5.99
CA PRO A 153 43.63 -36.53 -4.68
C PRO A 153 44.40 -35.75 -3.60
N VAL A 154 43.89 -34.59 -3.21
CA VAL A 154 44.33 -33.88 -2.00
C VAL A 154 43.50 -34.36 -0.81
N SER A 155 44.20 -34.80 0.23
CA SER A 155 43.60 -35.30 1.46
C SER A 155 42.74 -34.24 2.16
N PRO A 156 41.63 -34.64 2.79
CA PRO A 156 40.77 -33.72 3.52
C PRO A 156 41.55 -33.07 4.66
N SER A 157 41.62 -31.74 4.67
CA SER A 157 42.14 -31.01 5.82
C SER A 157 41.24 -31.24 7.02
N LYS A 158 41.82 -31.68 8.15
CA LYS A 158 41.19 -31.66 9.47
C LYS A 158 40.74 -30.24 9.77
N ILE A 159 39.46 -29.95 9.59
CA ILE A 159 38.83 -28.76 10.15
C ILE A 159 38.73 -29.03 11.66
N GLN A 160 39.57 -28.36 12.44
CA GLN A 160 39.32 -28.22 13.87
C GLN A 160 38.20 -27.20 14.01
N VAL A 161 37.02 -27.69 14.41
CA VAL A 161 35.89 -26.86 14.82
C VAL A 161 36.32 -26.13 16.09
N GLY A 162 36.81 -24.89 15.93
CA GLY A 162 36.94 -23.96 17.02
C GLY A 162 35.53 -23.58 17.48
N MET A 163 35.17 -24.00 18.68
CA MET A 163 33.94 -23.63 19.38
C MET A 163 34.04 -22.14 19.74
N GLY A 164 33.76 -21.27 18.77
CA GLY A 164 33.61 -19.84 18.97
C GLY A 164 32.24 -19.58 19.58
N GLU A 165 32.21 -19.08 20.81
CA GLU A 165 31.02 -18.58 21.47
C GLU A 165 30.39 -17.47 20.62
N TYR A 166 29.32 -17.78 19.89
CA TYR A 166 28.46 -16.77 19.30
C TYR A 166 27.64 -16.14 20.44
N LEU A 167 28.07 -14.97 20.90
CA LEU A 167 27.24 -14.11 21.72
C LEU A 167 26.06 -13.63 20.88
N TYR A 168 24.91 -14.25 21.10
CA TYR A 168 23.61 -13.81 20.60
C TYR A 168 23.25 -12.49 21.28
N ILE A 169 23.36 -11.36 20.57
CA ILE A 169 22.73 -10.11 21.01
C ILE A 169 21.25 -10.19 20.58
N ALA A 170 20.44 -10.85 21.41
CA ALA A 170 19.00 -10.67 21.38
C ALA A 170 18.69 -9.30 22.00
N ASN A 171 18.65 -8.26 21.16
CA ASN A 171 18.05 -7.00 21.58
C ASN A 171 16.54 -7.22 21.78
N SER A 172 16.12 -6.99 23.01
CA SER A 172 14.78 -7.14 23.54
C SER A 172 13.77 -6.28 22.79
N VAL A 173 12.93 -6.91 21.97
CA VAL A 173 11.60 -6.36 21.67
C VAL A 173 10.72 -6.74 22.85
N ASP A 174 10.28 -5.74 23.63
CA ASP A 174 9.36 -5.93 24.74
C ASP A 174 7.93 -6.16 24.20
N TRP A 175 7.57 -7.44 24.05
CA TRP A 175 6.26 -7.86 23.57
C TRP A 175 5.13 -7.64 24.59
N LYS A 176 5.41 -7.18 25.81
CA LYS A 176 4.36 -7.01 26.84
C LYS A 176 3.40 -5.85 26.57
N HIS A 177 3.75 -4.90 25.69
CA HIS A 177 2.89 -3.76 25.39
C HIS A 177 1.80 -4.02 24.32
N LEU A 178 1.80 -5.19 23.65
CA LEU A 178 0.83 -5.49 22.57
C LEU A 178 -0.41 -6.29 23.03
N VAL A 179 -0.51 -6.69 24.30
CA VAL A 179 -1.64 -7.50 24.79
C VAL A 179 -2.70 -6.67 25.54
N GLU A 180 -2.40 -5.44 25.97
CA GLU A 180 -3.34 -4.62 26.77
C GLU A 180 -4.37 -3.82 25.94
N THR A 181 -4.20 -3.70 24.62
CA THR A 181 -5.20 -3.01 23.76
C THR A 181 -6.35 -3.90 23.28
N ALA A 182 -6.32 -5.22 23.56
CA ALA A 182 -7.38 -6.15 23.17
C ALA A 182 -8.49 -6.33 24.23
N SER A 183 -8.37 -5.72 25.41
CA SER A 183 -9.26 -6.00 26.56
C SER A 183 -10.44 -5.02 26.75
N THR A 184 -10.57 -3.96 25.94
CA THR A 184 -11.59 -2.91 26.15
C THR A 184 -12.81 -2.96 25.21
N LEU A 185 -12.93 -3.96 24.34
CA LEU A 185 -14.15 -4.15 23.53
C LEU A 185 -15.13 -5.07 24.26
N LYS A 186 -16.01 -4.47 25.08
CA LYS A 186 -17.25 -5.13 25.53
C LYS A 186 -18.22 -5.26 24.35
N PRO A 187 -18.76 -6.44 24.04
CA PRO A 187 -19.83 -6.57 23.06
C PRO A 187 -21.15 -6.05 23.66
N THR A 188 -21.68 -4.98 23.09
CA THR A 188 -23.06 -4.53 23.30
C THR A 188 -23.98 -5.46 22.50
N ILE A 189 -24.39 -6.56 23.12
CA ILE A 189 -25.44 -7.45 22.58
C ILE A 189 -26.79 -6.79 22.85
N GLY A 190 -27.50 -6.41 21.79
CA GLY A 190 -28.86 -5.89 21.87
C GLY A 190 -29.71 -6.35 20.67
N LYS A 191 -30.64 -7.28 20.95
CA LYS A 191 -31.86 -7.64 20.19
C LYS A 191 -31.65 -8.38 18.86
N SER A 192 -32.49 -9.31 18.40
CA SER A 192 -33.59 -10.12 18.92
C SER A 192 -33.89 -11.11 17.78
N LEU A 193 -33.52 -12.38 17.87
CA LEU A 193 -33.92 -13.39 16.88
C LEU A 193 -35.37 -13.81 17.16
N GLN A 194 -36.28 -13.50 16.24
CA GLN A 194 -37.58 -14.15 16.18
C GLN A 194 -37.42 -15.47 15.42
N ILE A 195 -37.71 -16.58 16.09
CA ILE A 195 -37.78 -17.92 15.51
C ILE A 195 -39.19 -18.07 14.92
N LEU A 196 -39.29 -18.16 13.59
CA LEU A 196 -40.51 -18.56 12.91
C LEU A 196 -40.62 -20.09 12.93
N SER A 197 -41.64 -20.60 13.62
CA SER A 197 -42.05 -22.00 13.56
C SER A 197 -42.89 -22.24 12.30
N CYS A 198 -42.46 -23.16 11.44
CA CYS A 198 -43.28 -23.68 10.35
C CYS A 198 -44.24 -24.74 10.91
N SER A 199 -45.55 -24.47 10.82
CA SER A 199 -46.60 -25.47 10.99
C SER A 199 -46.90 -26.10 9.64
N GLY A 200 -46.80 -27.42 9.56
CA GLY A 200 -47.18 -28.19 8.38
C GLY A 200 -48.69 -28.31 8.20
N VAL A 201 -49.09 -28.44 6.93
CA VAL A 201 -50.33 -29.09 6.46
C VAL A 201 -49.95 -29.93 5.26
#